data_AF-A0A6J4L8A5-F1
#
_entry.id   AF-A0A6J4L8A5-F1
#
_cell.length_a   1.000
_cell.length_b   1.000
_cell.length_c   1.000
_cell.angle_alpha   90.00
_cell.angle_beta   90.00
_cell.angle_gamma   90.00
#
_symmetry.space_group_name_H-M   'P 1'
#
loop_
_entity.id
_entity.type
_entity.pdbx_description
1 polymer ?
#
loop_
_entity_poly.entity_id
_entity_poly.type
_entity_poly.pdbx_seq_one_letter_code
_entity_poly.pdbx_strand_id
1 'polypeptide(L)'
;MRATHPVDRSPTGPTAATPQASRLSPLFTRLHPSPETLLLILSLVIGGVTGAGVVTFHYLIHFIHSLMLEDFMGAIASKGSWTLACIPTLGGVIIGLMRWRFRDFGPNMSSLIAATRGLQELSPLKPITKMMAASVSLGTGASLGPEAPSVEIGANFGMLLAQVLQLSPERQRLLLGAGAAAGLSAGFNSPIAGVFFALEVVLGSTFATSSVSVVLLSAVVSALIAQICLGAQPAFSLPIYDVRSPLELPLYMGLGLLASGVSLAYTEAIQLAEGCFQGKVRGFAWLGRLPRPLHPIIGGACVGLVALQLPQILGVGYETVQAMLQDVKFSLPLLLQLLFVKLAMTAISLGSGLVGGIFAPAMFLGASLGSAYGLFLEMLPAMSDRVAGPAAYAMVGMAAVLAGSARAPLTAILLMFELTRDYRIVLPLMAAVGLSVWLVECVNRRSTAHSLNLQQMGVDVAVNTPIKAREQLQDWEDVLGDRIVTELISCQLPTEGEHSDDEPVLASANAHLPENVKPLPETKSAVGPRSNPVGSSQNQ
;
A
#
# COMPACT_ATOMS: atom_id res chain seq x y z
N MET A 1 -61.65 -62.97 2.68
CA MET A 1 -60.60 -62.51 1.74
C MET A 1 -59.53 -61.80 2.56
N ARG A 2 -58.57 -62.56 3.10
CA ARG A 2 -57.14 -62.64 2.70
C ARG A 2 -56.32 -61.36 2.97
N ALA A 3 -55.47 -61.47 4.00
CA ALA A 3 -54.33 -60.62 4.31
C ALA A 3 -53.20 -60.78 3.28
N THR A 4 -52.34 -59.76 3.10
CA THR A 4 -50.87 -59.87 2.86
C THR A 4 -50.15 -58.50 2.81
N HIS A 5 -49.18 -58.35 3.72
CA HIS A 5 -47.83 -57.74 3.66
C HIS A 5 -47.55 -56.28 3.21
N PRO A 6 -46.61 -55.58 3.91
CA PRO A 6 -46.02 -54.32 3.48
C PRO A 6 -44.77 -54.56 2.60
N VAL A 7 -44.53 -53.69 1.62
CA VAL A 7 -43.32 -53.71 0.79
C VAL A 7 -42.44 -52.50 1.12
N ASP A 8 -41.23 -52.84 1.52
CA ASP A 8 -40.06 -52.01 1.79
C ASP A 8 -39.62 -51.19 0.56
N ARG A 9 -39.29 -49.90 0.74
CA ARG A 9 -38.62 -49.08 -0.28
C ARG A 9 -37.51 -48.27 0.39
N SER A 10 -36.29 -48.74 0.20
CA SER A 10 -35.04 -48.07 0.52
C SER A 10 -34.81 -46.82 -0.37
N PRO A 11 -34.00 -45.85 0.10
CA PRO A 11 -33.90 -44.53 -0.52
C PRO A 11 -32.93 -44.51 -1.70
N THR A 12 -33.36 -43.92 -2.83
CA THR A 12 -32.51 -43.60 -3.98
C THR A 12 -31.58 -42.43 -3.63
N GLY A 13 -30.28 -42.68 -3.57
CA GLY A 13 -29.26 -41.65 -3.42
C GLY A 13 -29.10 -40.78 -4.68
N PRO A 14 -28.56 -39.56 -4.55
CA PRO A 14 -28.36 -38.66 -5.67
C PRO A 14 -27.17 -39.09 -6.54
N THR A 15 -27.39 -39.16 -7.85
CA THR A 15 -26.37 -39.35 -8.89
C THR A 15 -25.36 -38.20 -8.86
N ALA A 16 -24.12 -38.49 -8.45
CA ALA A 16 -23.00 -37.58 -8.53
C ALA A 16 -22.61 -37.35 -10.00
N ALA A 17 -22.73 -36.10 -10.46
CA ALA A 17 -22.17 -35.65 -11.72
C ALA A 17 -20.63 -35.67 -11.63
N THR A 18 -19.98 -36.38 -12.55
CA THR A 18 -18.52 -36.42 -12.70
C THR A 18 -18.00 -35.06 -13.18
N PRO A 19 -16.91 -34.51 -12.59
CA PRO A 19 -16.32 -33.27 -13.09
C PRO A 19 -15.60 -33.55 -14.43
N GLN A 20 -15.88 -32.70 -15.43
CA GLN A 20 -15.12 -32.66 -16.68
C GLN A 20 -13.63 -32.42 -16.38
N ALA A 21 -12.81 -33.44 -16.64
CA ALA A 21 -11.37 -33.34 -16.59
C ALA A 21 -10.87 -32.26 -17.57
N SER A 22 -10.16 -31.28 -17.04
CA SER A 22 -9.53 -30.20 -17.79
C SER A 22 -8.48 -30.76 -18.78
N ARG A 23 -8.49 -30.24 -20.02
CA ARG A 23 -7.71 -30.72 -21.18
C ARG A 23 -6.18 -30.59 -21.07
N LEU A 24 -5.63 -30.29 -19.89
CA LEU A 24 -4.19 -30.08 -19.66
C LEU A 24 -3.51 -31.27 -18.96
N SER A 25 -4.26 -32.33 -18.64
CA SER A 25 -3.77 -33.47 -17.87
C SER A 25 -2.70 -34.38 -18.52
N PRO A 26 -2.58 -34.56 -19.85
CA PRO A 26 -1.71 -35.63 -20.39
C PRO A 26 -0.21 -35.27 -20.46
N LEU A 27 0.15 -33.98 -20.38
CA LEU A 27 1.55 -33.52 -20.40
C LEU A 27 2.19 -33.49 -19.01
N PHE A 28 1.41 -33.21 -17.97
CA PHE A 28 1.88 -33.16 -16.57
C PHE A 28 2.01 -34.54 -15.91
N THR A 29 1.26 -35.54 -16.39
CA THR A 29 1.26 -36.90 -15.80
C THR A 29 2.52 -37.71 -16.10
N ARG A 30 3.33 -37.33 -17.10
CA ARG A 30 4.54 -38.09 -17.47
C ARG A 30 5.78 -37.74 -16.63
N LEU A 31 5.76 -36.65 -15.86
CA LEU A 31 6.95 -36.13 -15.19
C LEU A 31 6.88 -36.10 -13.65
N HIS A 32 5.73 -36.37 -13.02
CA HIS A 32 5.55 -36.29 -11.54
C HIS A 32 6.42 -35.20 -10.87
N PRO A 33 6.37 -33.93 -11.32
CA PRO A 33 7.19 -32.88 -10.72
C PRO A 33 6.84 -32.75 -9.25
N SER A 34 7.84 -32.55 -8.39
CA SER A 34 7.59 -32.28 -6.98
C SER A 34 6.74 -31.00 -6.85
N PRO A 35 5.93 -30.86 -5.79
CA PRO A 35 5.13 -29.65 -5.57
C PRO A 35 5.95 -28.36 -5.60
N GLU A 36 7.21 -28.43 -5.17
CA GLU A 36 8.15 -27.30 -5.18
C GLU A 36 8.61 -26.96 -6.60
N THR A 37 8.96 -27.96 -7.42
CA THR A 37 9.32 -27.75 -8.82
C THR A 37 8.16 -27.13 -9.60
N LEU A 38 6.93 -27.56 -9.32
CA LEU A 38 5.74 -26.96 -9.94
C LEU A 38 5.62 -25.46 -9.61
N LEU A 39 5.81 -25.08 -8.34
CA LEU A 39 5.76 -23.67 -7.92
C LEU A 39 6.86 -22.82 -8.56
N LEU A 40 8.06 -23.38 -8.77
CA LEU A 40 9.16 -22.71 -9.48
C LEU A 40 8.88 -22.53 -10.96
N ILE A 41 8.31 -23.54 -11.63
CA ILE A 41 7.86 -23.39 -13.03
C ILE A 41 6.80 -22.29 -13.10
N LEU A 42 5.90 -22.25 -12.11
CA LEU A 42 4.85 -21.26 -12.05
C LEU A 42 5.37 -19.84 -11.83
N SER A 43 6.41 -19.65 -11.01
CA SER A 43 7.02 -18.33 -10.85
C SER A 43 7.71 -17.83 -12.12
N LEU A 44 8.33 -18.71 -12.92
CA LEU A 44 8.86 -18.33 -14.24
C LEU A 44 7.74 -17.83 -15.16
N VAL A 45 6.60 -18.52 -15.19
CA VAL A 45 5.43 -18.12 -15.99
C VAL A 45 4.84 -16.80 -15.47
N ILE A 46 4.71 -16.64 -14.15
CA ILE A 46 4.22 -15.41 -13.53
C ILE A 46 5.14 -14.24 -13.83
N GLY A 47 6.44 -14.38 -13.60
CA GLY A 47 7.42 -13.34 -13.92
C GLY A 47 7.40 -12.99 -15.40
N GLY A 48 7.33 -14.01 -16.27
CA GLY A 48 7.27 -13.87 -17.72
C GLY A 48 6.09 -13.03 -18.20
N VAL A 49 4.87 -13.45 -17.83
CA VAL A 49 3.63 -12.80 -18.26
C VAL A 49 3.46 -11.43 -17.59
N THR A 50 3.85 -11.31 -16.32
CA THR A 50 3.79 -10.02 -15.60
C THR A 50 4.74 -9.01 -16.22
N GLY A 51 5.98 -9.40 -16.52
CA GLY A 51 6.95 -8.53 -17.18
C GLY A 51 6.43 -8.03 -18.53
N ALA A 52 5.91 -8.93 -19.37
CA ALA A 52 5.29 -8.55 -20.66
C ALA A 52 4.06 -7.64 -20.48
N GLY A 53 3.23 -7.90 -19.46
CA GLY A 53 2.06 -7.08 -19.14
C GLY A 53 2.43 -5.67 -18.69
N VAL A 54 3.43 -5.52 -17.81
CA VAL A 54 3.91 -4.21 -17.34
C VAL A 54 4.62 -3.45 -18.47
N VAL A 55 5.40 -4.13 -19.32
CA VAL A 55 5.97 -3.52 -20.53
C VAL A 55 4.89 -2.98 -21.46
N THR A 56 3.85 -3.79 -21.73
CA THR A 56 2.70 -3.37 -22.54
C THR A 56 1.99 -2.17 -21.92
N PHE A 57 1.84 -2.18 -20.59
CA PHE A 57 1.24 -1.08 -19.84
C PHE A 57 2.05 0.23 -19.96
N HIS A 58 3.38 0.16 -19.86
CA HIS A 58 4.26 1.32 -20.05
C HIS A 58 4.18 1.88 -21.49
N TYR A 59 4.23 1.01 -22.50
CA TYR A 59 4.04 1.43 -23.89
C TYR A 59 2.68 2.07 -24.13
N LEU A 60 1.62 1.56 -23.50
CA LEU A 60 0.28 2.13 -23.62
C LEU A 60 0.17 3.50 -22.95
N ILE A 61 0.80 3.70 -21.78
CA ILE A 61 0.89 5.02 -21.14
C ILE A 61 1.61 5.99 -22.08
N HIS A 62 2.78 5.60 -22.59
CA HIS A 62 3.57 6.47 -23.47
C HIS A 62 2.83 6.80 -24.77
N PHE A 63 2.14 5.83 -25.37
CA PHE A 63 1.34 6.05 -26.57
C PHE A 63 0.20 7.06 -26.33
N ILE A 64 -0.51 6.93 -25.21
CA ILE A 64 -1.57 7.89 -24.86
C ILE A 64 -0.98 9.26 -24.53
N HIS A 65 0.17 9.29 -23.84
CA HIS A 65 0.90 10.51 -23.54
C HIS A 65 1.31 11.25 -24.81
N SER A 66 1.98 10.60 -25.75
CA SER A 66 2.37 11.23 -27.02
C SER A 66 1.16 11.69 -27.82
N LEU A 67 0.13 10.85 -27.94
CA LEU A 67 -1.09 11.19 -28.68
C LEU A 67 -1.80 12.42 -28.09
N MET A 68 -1.87 12.53 -26.76
CA MET A 68 -2.60 13.60 -26.09
C MET A 68 -1.74 14.85 -25.88
N LEU A 69 -0.60 14.72 -25.21
CA LEU A 69 0.23 15.84 -24.75
C LEU A 69 1.22 16.33 -25.82
N GLU A 70 1.61 15.52 -26.80
CA GLU A 70 2.51 15.94 -27.89
C GLU A 70 1.69 16.30 -29.14
N ASP A 71 0.98 15.33 -29.73
CA ASP A 71 0.30 15.50 -31.01
C ASP A 71 -0.95 16.38 -30.89
N PHE A 72 -1.90 15.98 -30.04
CA PHE A 72 -3.17 16.70 -29.91
C PHE A 72 -2.96 18.08 -29.31
N MET A 73 -2.17 18.21 -28.25
CA MET A 73 -1.81 19.51 -27.68
C MET A 73 -1.08 20.37 -28.72
N GLY A 74 -0.09 19.84 -29.43
CA GLY A 74 0.67 20.57 -30.44
C GLY A 74 -0.22 21.16 -31.54
N ALA A 75 -1.25 20.42 -31.96
CA ALA A 75 -2.22 20.89 -32.97
C ALA A 75 -3.11 22.04 -32.47
N ILE A 76 -3.45 22.08 -31.17
CA ILE A 76 -4.34 23.08 -30.60
C ILE A 76 -3.61 24.19 -29.83
N ALA A 77 -2.31 24.05 -29.55
CA ALA A 77 -1.52 24.96 -28.72
C ALA A 77 -1.56 26.41 -29.23
N SER A 78 -1.70 26.60 -30.55
CA SER A 78 -1.88 27.91 -31.19
C SER A 78 -3.12 28.67 -30.71
N LYS A 79 -4.10 27.99 -30.10
CA LYS A 79 -5.34 28.57 -29.58
C LYS A 79 -5.20 29.12 -28.15
N GLY A 80 -4.05 28.96 -27.51
CA GLY A 80 -3.72 29.50 -26.19
C GLY A 80 -3.53 28.45 -25.11
N SER A 81 -2.98 28.86 -23.95
CA SER A 81 -2.54 27.96 -22.88
C SER A 81 -3.65 27.14 -22.21
N TRP A 82 -4.92 27.55 -22.35
CA TRP A 82 -6.07 26.84 -21.78
C TRP A 82 -6.20 25.40 -22.32
N THR A 83 -5.60 25.09 -23.47
CA THR A 83 -5.60 23.76 -24.07
C THR A 83 -4.93 22.71 -23.18
N LEU A 84 -3.96 23.11 -22.36
CA LEU A 84 -3.31 22.22 -21.41
C LEU A 84 -4.28 21.74 -20.31
N ALA A 85 -5.21 22.59 -19.87
CA ALA A 85 -6.24 22.19 -18.92
C ALA A 85 -7.25 21.21 -19.51
N CYS A 86 -7.45 21.22 -20.83
CA CYS A 86 -8.39 20.31 -21.49
C CYS A 86 -7.91 18.86 -21.49
N ILE A 87 -6.60 18.61 -21.42
CA ILE A 87 -6.08 17.24 -21.60
C ILE A 87 -6.41 16.33 -20.42
N PRO A 88 -6.10 16.69 -19.16
CA PRO A 88 -6.50 15.86 -18.04
C PRO A 88 -8.02 15.77 -17.90
N THR A 89 -8.75 16.82 -18.29
CA THR A 89 -10.23 16.81 -18.35
C THR A 89 -10.75 15.77 -19.34
N LEU A 90 -10.17 15.70 -20.55
CA LEU A 90 -10.52 14.71 -21.57
C LEU A 90 -10.21 13.29 -21.09
N GLY A 91 -9.08 13.10 -20.40
CA GLY A 91 -8.79 11.86 -19.70
C GLY A 91 -9.89 11.48 -18.72
N GLY A 92 -10.31 12.43 -17.88
CA GLY A 92 -11.46 12.27 -16.98
C GLY A 92 -12.76 11.88 -17.70
N VAL A 93 -13.03 12.42 -18.89
CA VAL A 93 -14.20 12.04 -19.70
C VAL A 93 -14.09 10.59 -20.17
N ILE A 94 -12.93 10.17 -20.67
CA ILE A 94 -12.72 8.79 -21.12
C ILE A 94 -12.87 7.81 -19.95
N ILE A 95 -12.26 8.11 -18.79
CA ILE A 95 -12.40 7.28 -17.58
C ILE A 95 -13.84 7.26 -17.09
N GLY A 96 -14.54 8.39 -17.14
CA GLY A 96 -15.96 8.50 -16.83
C GLY A 96 -16.80 7.58 -17.71
N LEU A 97 -16.57 7.59 -19.02
CA LEU A 97 -17.25 6.72 -19.98
C LEU A 97 -16.94 5.23 -19.72
N MET A 98 -15.69 4.90 -19.43
CA MET A 98 -15.30 3.54 -19.03
C MET A 98 -16.01 3.11 -17.75
N ARG A 99 -16.14 3.99 -16.74
CA ARG A 99 -16.90 3.71 -15.52
C ARG A 99 -18.40 3.53 -15.80
N TRP A 100 -18.96 4.26 -16.74
CA TRP A 100 -20.35 4.05 -17.15
C TRP A 100 -20.56 2.66 -17.79
N ARG A 101 -19.60 2.18 -18.59
CA ARG A 101 -19.67 0.89 -19.29
C ARG A 101 -19.31 -0.33 -18.45
N PHE A 102 -18.30 -0.23 -17.58
CA PHE A 102 -17.75 -1.35 -16.81
C PHE A 102 -18.10 -1.32 -15.32
N ARG A 103 -18.60 -0.19 -14.80
CA ARG A 103 -18.98 0.10 -13.40
C ARG A 103 -17.85 0.07 -12.38
N ASP A 104 -16.99 -0.94 -12.45
CA ASP A 104 -15.89 -1.19 -11.53
C ASP A 104 -14.66 -1.69 -12.30
N PHE A 105 -13.49 -1.16 -11.96
CA PHE A 105 -12.22 -1.55 -12.58
C PHE A 105 -11.56 -2.73 -11.85
N GLY A 106 -12.13 -3.20 -10.75
CA GLY A 106 -11.67 -4.39 -10.05
C GLY A 106 -10.85 -4.11 -8.80
N PRO A 107 -10.40 -5.20 -8.14
CA PRO A 107 -9.87 -5.12 -6.79
C PRO A 107 -8.58 -4.30 -6.73
N ASN A 108 -8.38 -3.64 -5.59
CA ASN A 108 -7.08 -3.08 -5.21
C ASN A 108 -6.24 -4.17 -4.54
N MET A 109 -4.96 -3.89 -4.31
CA MET A 109 -4.05 -4.84 -3.66
C MET A 109 -4.57 -5.39 -2.32
N SER A 110 -5.19 -4.56 -1.48
CA SER A 110 -5.81 -4.99 -0.22
C SER A 110 -6.95 -5.99 -0.41
N SER A 111 -7.78 -5.79 -1.43
CA SER A 111 -8.86 -6.71 -1.80
C SER A 111 -8.32 -8.02 -2.37
N LEU A 112 -7.22 -7.98 -3.13
CA LEU A 112 -6.55 -9.20 -3.64
C LEU A 112 -5.97 -10.04 -2.50
N ILE A 113 -5.34 -9.40 -1.52
CA ILE A 113 -4.87 -10.09 -0.30
C ILE A 113 -6.05 -10.72 0.45
N ALA A 114 -7.16 -9.99 0.61
CA ALA A 114 -8.36 -10.54 1.25
C ALA A 114 -8.97 -11.73 0.46
N ALA A 115 -8.91 -11.71 -0.87
CA ALA A 115 -9.43 -12.78 -1.73
C ALA A 115 -8.71 -14.13 -1.50
N THR A 116 -7.44 -14.13 -1.11
CA THR A 116 -6.70 -15.36 -0.75
C THR A 116 -7.29 -16.10 0.44
N ARG A 117 -8.10 -15.42 1.26
CA ARG A 117 -8.81 -16.00 2.41
C ARG A 117 -10.19 -16.55 2.04
N GLY A 118 -10.50 -16.70 0.75
CA GLY A 118 -11.77 -17.23 0.25
C GLY A 118 -12.93 -16.23 0.24
N LEU A 119 -12.64 -14.93 0.43
CA LEU A 119 -13.65 -13.90 0.63
C LEU A 119 -14.20 -13.27 -0.67
N GLN A 120 -13.65 -13.61 -1.85
CA GLN A 120 -14.06 -12.94 -3.10
C GLN A 120 -13.79 -13.76 -4.37
N GLU A 121 -14.80 -13.85 -5.24
CA GLU A 121 -14.61 -14.33 -6.62
C GLU A 121 -13.93 -13.24 -7.47
N LEU A 122 -12.91 -13.64 -8.23
CA LEU A 122 -12.18 -12.72 -9.12
C LEU A 122 -12.68 -12.87 -10.55
N SER A 123 -12.92 -11.74 -11.21
CA SER A 123 -13.28 -11.72 -12.63
C SER A 123 -12.02 -11.56 -13.50
N PRO A 124 -11.80 -12.43 -14.50
CA PRO A 124 -10.57 -12.43 -15.29
C PRO A 124 -10.41 -11.21 -16.21
N LEU A 125 -11.51 -10.48 -16.50
CA LEU A 125 -11.48 -9.32 -17.40
C LEU A 125 -11.19 -7.99 -16.69
N LYS A 126 -11.45 -7.91 -15.38
CA LYS A 126 -11.28 -6.67 -14.61
C LYS A 126 -9.83 -6.14 -14.62
N PRO A 127 -8.76 -6.97 -14.50
CA PRO A 127 -7.38 -6.48 -14.54
C PRO A 127 -7.04 -5.73 -15.84
N ILE A 128 -7.54 -6.22 -16.98
CA ILE A 128 -7.33 -5.59 -18.29
C ILE A 128 -8.04 -4.23 -18.32
N THR A 129 -9.28 -4.16 -17.83
CA THR A 129 -10.00 -2.87 -17.78
C THR A 129 -9.33 -1.85 -16.87
N LYS A 130 -8.74 -2.31 -15.74
CA LYS A 130 -7.97 -1.45 -14.83
C LYS A 130 -6.70 -0.94 -15.48
N MET A 131 -5.96 -1.81 -16.18
CA MET A 131 -4.76 -1.45 -16.93
C MET A 131 -5.08 -0.37 -17.97
N MET A 132 -6.12 -0.56 -18.79
CA MET A 132 -6.56 0.43 -19.78
C MET A 132 -6.95 1.77 -19.14
N ALA A 133 -7.70 1.72 -18.04
CA ALA A 133 -8.11 2.92 -17.31
C ALA A 133 -6.91 3.65 -16.68
N ALA A 134 -5.96 2.90 -16.12
CA ALA A 134 -4.72 3.47 -15.59
C ALA A 134 -3.88 4.11 -16.70
N SER A 135 -3.77 3.47 -17.87
CA SER A 135 -3.01 4.03 -19.00
C SER A 135 -3.61 5.32 -19.53
N VAL A 136 -4.94 5.40 -19.64
CA VAL A 136 -5.63 6.64 -20.03
C VAL A 136 -5.41 7.74 -18.99
N SER A 137 -5.60 7.42 -17.71
CA SER A 137 -5.44 8.35 -16.60
C SER A 137 -4.01 8.92 -16.54
N LEU A 138 -3.00 8.06 -16.58
CA LEU A 138 -1.58 8.46 -16.52
C LEU A 138 -1.13 9.16 -17.81
N GLY A 139 -1.52 8.63 -18.98
CA GLY A 139 -1.15 9.20 -20.27
C GLY A 139 -1.78 10.58 -20.51
N THR A 140 -2.93 10.88 -19.91
CA THR A 140 -3.56 12.22 -19.99
C THR A 140 -3.09 13.19 -18.91
N GLY A 141 -2.12 12.80 -18.08
CA GLY A 141 -1.46 13.69 -17.13
C GLY A 141 -2.06 13.73 -15.72
N ALA A 142 -2.84 12.72 -15.31
CA ALA A 142 -3.28 12.61 -13.91
C ALA A 142 -2.06 12.58 -12.96
N SER A 143 -2.19 13.24 -11.80
CA SER A 143 -1.12 13.29 -10.78
C SER A 143 -1.06 11.97 -10.00
N LEU A 144 -0.71 10.89 -10.68
CA LEU A 144 -0.69 9.50 -10.19
C LEU A 144 0.53 8.76 -10.74
N GLY A 145 0.82 7.60 -10.18
CA GLY A 145 1.94 6.75 -10.60
C GLY A 145 1.53 5.43 -11.29
N PRO A 146 2.35 4.88 -12.22
CA PRO A 146 2.13 3.58 -12.85
C PRO A 146 2.38 2.37 -11.92
N GLU A 147 2.97 2.58 -10.76
CA GLU A 147 3.56 1.51 -9.95
C GLU A 147 2.51 0.56 -9.37
N ALA A 148 1.45 1.11 -8.75
CA ALA A 148 0.41 0.29 -8.15
C ALA A 148 -0.36 -0.53 -9.20
N PRO A 149 -0.78 0.04 -10.36
CA PRO A 149 -1.30 -0.76 -11.47
C PRO A 149 -0.34 -1.86 -11.93
N SER A 150 0.97 -1.59 -11.98
CA SER A 150 1.98 -2.59 -12.37
C SER A 150 2.05 -3.76 -11.40
N VAL A 151 2.06 -3.49 -10.09
CA VAL A 151 1.96 -4.50 -9.03
C VAL A 151 0.68 -5.30 -9.15
N GLU A 152 -0.45 -4.62 -9.40
CA GLU A 152 -1.76 -5.26 -9.52
C GLU A 152 -1.89 -6.13 -10.77
N ILE A 153 -1.28 -5.78 -11.89
CA ILE A 153 -1.21 -6.62 -13.09
C ILE A 153 -0.62 -7.99 -12.73
N GLY A 154 0.53 -7.98 -12.06
CA GLY A 154 1.19 -9.22 -11.64
C GLY A 154 0.42 -9.98 -10.57
N ALA A 155 -0.07 -9.28 -9.55
CA ALA A 155 -0.86 -9.86 -8.48
C ALA A 155 -2.14 -10.56 -9.00
N ASN A 156 -2.85 -9.93 -9.95
CA ASN A 156 -4.01 -10.54 -10.59
C ASN A 156 -3.64 -11.76 -11.43
N PHE A 157 -2.51 -11.73 -12.15
CA PHE A 157 -2.05 -12.91 -12.90
C PHE A 157 -1.71 -14.07 -11.97
N GLY A 158 -1.00 -13.81 -10.87
CA GLY A 158 -0.69 -14.80 -9.84
C GLY A 158 -1.96 -15.41 -9.24
N MET A 159 -2.95 -14.59 -8.91
CA MET A 159 -4.24 -15.06 -8.39
C MET A 159 -5.06 -15.86 -9.41
N LEU A 160 -5.14 -15.39 -10.66
CA LEU A 160 -5.84 -16.10 -11.73
C LEU A 160 -5.28 -17.52 -11.90
N LEU A 161 -3.96 -17.63 -11.94
CA LEU A 161 -3.28 -18.90 -12.10
C LEU A 161 -3.47 -19.81 -10.87
N ALA A 162 -3.44 -19.24 -9.67
CA ALA A 162 -3.70 -19.98 -8.44
C ALA A 162 -5.14 -20.53 -8.37
N GLN A 163 -6.12 -19.76 -8.86
CA GLN A 163 -7.53 -20.16 -8.91
C GLN A 163 -7.79 -21.21 -9.98
N VAL A 164 -7.22 -21.04 -11.19
CA VAL A 164 -7.32 -22.03 -12.28
C VAL A 164 -6.75 -23.38 -11.86
N LEU A 165 -5.66 -23.37 -11.09
CA LEU A 165 -5.02 -24.57 -10.55
C LEU A 165 -5.62 -25.04 -9.22
N GLN A 166 -6.65 -24.36 -8.70
CA GLN A 166 -7.35 -24.69 -7.44
C GLN A 166 -6.40 -24.90 -6.26
N LEU A 167 -5.39 -24.04 -6.12
CA LEU A 167 -4.38 -24.17 -5.07
C LEU A 167 -4.92 -23.78 -3.69
N SER A 168 -4.27 -24.26 -2.63
CA SER A 168 -4.57 -23.91 -1.25
C SER A 168 -4.40 -22.40 -0.97
N PRO A 169 -5.11 -21.82 0.01
CA PRO A 169 -4.99 -20.40 0.38
C PRO A 169 -3.55 -19.91 0.58
N GLU A 170 -2.71 -20.72 1.23
CA GLU A 170 -1.28 -20.44 1.44
C GLU A 170 -0.53 -20.29 0.10
N ARG A 171 -0.78 -21.23 -0.83
CA ARG A 171 -0.17 -21.20 -2.17
C ARG A 171 -0.75 -20.07 -3.03
N GLN A 172 -2.03 -19.76 -2.89
CA GLN A 172 -2.63 -18.59 -3.54
C GLN A 172 -1.94 -17.30 -3.09
N ARG A 173 -1.72 -17.15 -1.77
CA ARG A 173 -1.01 -16.00 -1.20
C ARG A 173 0.45 -15.94 -1.67
N LEU A 174 1.11 -17.09 -1.81
CA LEU A 174 2.45 -17.17 -2.39
C LEU A 174 2.51 -16.69 -3.84
N LEU A 175 1.59 -17.15 -4.70
CA LEU A 175 1.58 -16.73 -6.11
C LEU A 175 1.10 -15.29 -6.30
N LEU A 176 0.17 -14.82 -5.45
CA LEU A 176 -0.17 -13.41 -5.34
C LEU A 176 1.08 -12.58 -5.02
N GLY A 177 1.86 -13.01 -4.03
CA GLY A 177 3.13 -12.37 -3.65
C GLY A 177 4.16 -12.41 -4.78
N ALA A 178 4.34 -13.55 -5.45
CA ALA A 178 5.23 -13.69 -6.59
C ALA A 178 4.84 -12.78 -7.77
N GLY A 179 3.53 -12.63 -8.02
CA GLY A 179 3.00 -11.70 -9.01
C GLY A 179 3.18 -10.23 -8.61
N ALA A 180 2.91 -9.89 -7.35
CA ALA A 180 3.14 -8.54 -6.83
C ALA A 180 4.61 -8.13 -6.89
N ALA A 181 5.53 -9.04 -6.52
CA ALA A 181 6.96 -8.83 -6.68
C ALA A 181 7.31 -8.59 -8.14
N ALA A 182 6.91 -9.48 -9.04
CA ALA A 182 7.14 -9.32 -10.48
C ALA A 182 6.62 -7.98 -11.03
N GLY A 183 5.44 -7.54 -10.60
CA GLY A 183 4.84 -6.28 -11.03
C GLY A 183 5.61 -5.06 -10.55
N LEU A 184 6.05 -5.06 -9.28
CA LEU A 184 6.91 -4.00 -8.76
C LEU A 184 8.27 -4.00 -9.47
N SER A 185 8.86 -5.17 -9.64
CA SER A 185 10.19 -5.35 -10.26
C SER A 185 10.23 -4.84 -11.69
N ALA A 186 9.21 -5.15 -12.50
CA ALA A 186 9.12 -4.63 -13.86
C ALA A 186 8.77 -3.13 -13.90
N GLY A 187 7.88 -2.67 -13.01
CA GLY A 187 7.44 -1.26 -13.01
C GLY A 187 8.55 -0.28 -12.60
N PHE A 188 9.46 -0.72 -11.73
CA PHE A 188 10.55 0.10 -11.21
C PHE A 188 11.94 -0.33 -11.66
N ASN A 189 12.06 -1.37 -12.48
CA ASN A 189 13.35 -2.00 -12.76
C ASN A 189 14.12 -2.35 -11.46
N SER A 190 13.40 -2.81 -10.43
CA SER A 190 13.89 -2.97 -9.06
C SER A 190 13.51 -4.35 -8.49
N PRO A 191 14.22 -5.42 -8.89
CA PRO A 191 13.94 -6.78 -8.44
C PRO A 191 14.02 -6.97 -6.93
N ILE A 192 15.01 -6.39 -6.26
CA ILE A 192 15.21 -6.58 -4.82
C ILE A 192 14.06 -5.91 -4.04
N ALA A 193 13.72 -4.67 -4.38
CA ALA A 193 12.58 -3.97 -3.80
C ALA A 193 11.27 -4.74 -4.03
N GLY A 194 11.10 -5.36 -5.20
CA GLY A 194 9.92 -6.18 -5.52
C GLY A 194 9.77 -7.39 -4.60
N VAL A 195 10.87 -8.10 -4.32
CA VAL A 195 10.86 -9.21 -3.37
C VAL A 195 10.48 -8.71 -1.98
N PHE A 196 11.13 -7.67 -1.48
CA PHE A 196 10.84 -7.16 -0.13
C PHE A 196 9.44 -6.57 -0.02
N PHE A 197 8.89 -5.97 -1.08
CA PHE A 197 7.49 -5.55 -1.10
C PHE A 197 6.53 -6.73 -0.96
N ALA A 198 6.75 -7.80 -1.73
CA ALA A 198 5.94 -9.01 -1.58
C ALA A 198 6.07 -9.57 -0.17
N LEU A 199 7.27 -9.54 0.41
CA LEU A 199 7.45 -9.98 1.78
C LEU A 199 6.68 -9.08 2.76
N GLU A 200 7.06 -7.82 2.85
CA GLU A 200 6.59 -6.84 3.83
C GLU A 200 5.08 -6.53 3.71
N VAL A 201 4.54 -6.45 2.50
CA VAL A 201 3.17 -5.97 2.26
C VAL A 201 2.16 -7.09 1.98
N VAL A 202 2.58 -8.16 1.32
CA VAL A 202 1.66 -9.21 0.81
C VAL A 202 1.67 -10.45 1.70
N LEU A 203 2.88 -10.97 1.95
CA LEU A 203 3.10 -12.24 2.63
C LEU A 203 3.19 -12.09 4.15
N GLY A 204 3.72 -10.96 4.65
CA GLY A 204 4.01 -10.56 6.04
C GLY A 204 3.71 -11.60 7.13
N SER A 205 4.63 -11.94 8.03
CA SER A 205 4.56 -13.05 9.02
C SER A 205 4.35 -14.47 8.47
N THR A 206 3.60 -14.70 7.38
CA THR A 206 3.31 -16.04 6.82
C THR A 206 4.44 -16.56 5.92
N PHE A 207 5.69 -16.50 6.39
CA PHE A 207 6.89 -16.82 5.60
C PHE A 207 7.41 -18.24 5.84
N ALA A 208 7.36 -19.08 4.80
CA ALA A 208 8.17 -20.28 4.73
C ALA A 208 9.42 -20.02 3.87
N THR A 209 10.59 -20.55 4.24
CA THR A 209 11.86 -20.35 3.50
C THR A 209 11.75 -20.76 2.02
N SER A 210 10.94 -21.78 1.71
CA SER A 210 10.66 -22.23 0.34
C SER A 210 9.89 -21.21 -0.52
N SER A 211 9.21 -20.24 0.11
CA SER A 211 8.47 -19.17 -0.57
C SER A 211 9.37 -18.12 -1.20
N VAL A 212 10.56 -17.90 -0.63
CA VAL A 212 11.49 -16.86 -1.07
C VAL A 212 11.96 -17.12 -2.50
N SER A 213 12.31 -18.38 -2.83
CA SER A 213 12.78 -18.76 -4.16
C SER A 213 11.74 -18.50 -5.25
N VAL A 214 10.46 -18.73 -4.96
CA VAL A 214 9.34 -18.52 -5.90
C VAL A 214 9.18 -17.02 -6.19
N VAL A 215 9.15 -16.19 -5.14
CA VAL A 215 9.02 -14.73 -5.26
C VAL A 215 10.22 -14.13 -5.98
N LEU A 216 11.43 -14.53 -5.60
CA LEU A 216 12.69 -14.05 -6.18
C LEU A 216 12.78 -14.38 -7.67
N LEU A 217 12.50 -15.62 -8.06
CA LEU A 217 12.57 -16.03 -9.46
C LEU A 217 11.57 -15.26 -10.33
N SER A 218 10.36 -15.07 -9.83
CA SER A 218 9.32 -14.26 -10.50
C SER A 218 9.76 -12.81 -10.70
N ALA A 219 10.30 -12.18 -9.65
CA ALA A 219 10.82 -10.82 -9.66
C ALA A 219 11.94 -10.62 -10.70
N VAL A 220 12.91 -11.53 -10.71
CA VAL A 220 14.07 -11.48 -11.62
C VAL A 220 13.65 -11.64 -13.07
N VAL A 221 12.79 -12.61 -13.39
CA VAL A 221 12.31 -12.81 -14.77
C VAL A 221 11.53 -11.59 -15.27
N SER A 222 10.66 -11.05 -14.41
CA SER A 222 9.86 -9.86 -14.76
C SER A 222 10.75 -8.64 -14.99
N ALA A 223 11.72 -8.39 -14.11
CA ALA A 223 12.70 -7.31 -14.26
C ALA A 223 13.53 -7.49 -15.54
N LEU A 224 14.00 -8.71 -15.83
CA LEU A 224 14.79 -8.99 -17.04
C LEU A 224 14.01 -8.64 -18.31
N ILE A 225 12.73 -9.03 -18.40
CA ILE A 225 11.88 -8.69 -19.55
C ILE A 225 11.70 -7.17 -19.65
N ALA A 226 11.43 -6.49 -18.53
CA ALA A 226 11.31 -5.04 -18.51
C ALA A 226 12.61 -4.36 -18.96
N GLN A 227 13.78 -4.83 -18.52
CA GLN A 227 15.08 -4.30 -18.92
C GLN A 227 15.37 -4.48 -20.41
N ILE A 228 15.00 -5.63 -20.98
CA ILE A 228 15.18 -5.90 -22.42
C ILE A 228 14.32 -4.93 -23.25
N CYS A 229 13.10 -4.64 -22.80
CA CYS A 229 12.14 -3.86 -23.59
C CYS A 229 12.16 -2.34 -23.31
N LEU A 230 12.46 -1.92 -22.09
CA LEU A 230 12.38 -0.52 -21.63
C LEU A 230 13.77 0.06 -21.28
N GLY A 231 14.80 -0.78 -21.18
CA GLY A 231 16.16 -0.38 -20.83
C GLY A 231 16.55 -0.72 -19.39
N ALA A 232 17.86 -0.90 -19.16
CA ALA A 232 18.41 -1.31 -17.87
C ALA A 232 18.96 -0.16 -17.03
N GLN A 233 18.75 1.10 -17.43
CA GLN A 233 19.28 2.26 -16.72
C GLN A 233 18.47 2.55 -15.45
N PRO A 234 19.12 3.11 -14.39
CA PRO A 234 18.40 3.53 -13.20
C PRO A 234 17.46 4.69 -13.53
N ALA A 235 16.34 4.79 -12.82
CA ALA A 235 15.35 5.84 -13.06
C ALA A 235 15.89 7.24 -12.73
N PHE A 236 16.81 7.34 -11.76
CA PHE A 236 17.43 8.59 -11.34
C PHE A 236 18.94 8.52 -11.45
N SER A 237 19.53 9.50 -12.13
CA SER A 237 20.97 9.72 -12.15
C SER A 237 21.35 10.73 -11.09
N LEU A 238 22.35 10.42 -10.26
CA LEU A 238 22.79 11.29 -9.18
C LEU A 238 24.17 11.92 -9.46
N PRO A 239 24.42 13.13 -8.96
CA PRO A 239 25.78 13.62 -8.80
C PRO A 239 26.51 12.80 -7.72
N ILE A 240 27.84 12.81 -7.77
CA ILE A 240 28.68 12.12 -6.77
C ILE A 240 28.43 12.76 -5.40
N TYR A 241 27.95 11.97 -4.44
CA TYR A 241 27.69 12.41 -3.08
C TYR A 241 28.66 11.75 -2.09
N ASP A 242 29.09 12.53 -1.09
CA ASP A 242 29.83 12.04 0.07
C ASP A 242 29.28 12.69 1.35
N VAL A 243 29.11 11.89 2.40
CA VAL A 243 28.75 12.35 3.75
C VAL A 243 29.88 13.23 4.27
N ARG A 244 29.61 14.51 4.55
CA ARG A 244 30.65 15.48 4.94
C ARG A 244 30.90 15.51 6.43
N SER A 245 29.87 15.24 7.25
CA SER A 245 29.96 15.36 8.71
C SER A 245 29.08 14.36 9.46
N PRO A 246 29.50 13.87 10.64
CA PRO A 246 28.61 13.10 11.54
C PRO A 246 27.37 13.87 11.99
N LEU A 247 27.40 15.21 11.95
CA LEU A 247 26.25 16.07 12.30
C LEU A 247 25.09 15.94 11.30
N GLU A 248 25.35 15.37 10.12
CA GLU A 248 24.30 15.10 9.13
C GLU A 248 23.27 14.09 9.64
N LEU A 249 23.67 13.09 10.45
CA LEU A 249 22.76 12.03 10.87
C LEU A 249 21.57 12.56 11.71
N PRO A 250 21.79 13.40 12.75
CA PRO A 250 20.69 14.12 13.41
C PRO A 250 19.83 14.96 12.46
N LEU A 251 20.42 15.62 11.46
CA LEU A 251 19.68 16.42 10.49
C LEU A 251 18.80 15.56 9.59
N TYR A 252 19.27 14.39 9.17
CA TYR A 252 18.47 13.41 8.43
C TYR A 252 17.36 12.80 9.29
N MET A 253 17.58 12.58 10.58
CA MET A 253 16.48 12.25 11.50
C MET A 253 15.46 13.39 11.60
N GLY A 254 15.90 14.66 11.65
CA GLY A 254 15.01 15.82 11.55
C GLY A 254 14.17 15.81 10.27
N LEU A 255 14.75 15.43 9.13
CA LEU A 255 14.00 15.22 7.90
C LEU A 255 12.99 14.06 8.03
N GLY A 256 13.35 12.95 8.67
CA GLY A 256 12.44 11.84 8.97
C GLY A 256 11.21 12.26 9.79
N LEU A 257 11.40 13.14 10.78
CA LEU A 257 10.30 13.76 11.53
C LEU A 257 9.36 14.55 10.59
N LEU A 258 9.89 15.41 9.74
CA LEU A 258 9.07 16.19 8.79
C LEU A 258 8.39 15.28 7.76
N ALA A 259 9.09 14.25 7.29
CA ALA A 259 8.57 13.27 6.34
C ALA A 259 7.39 12.47 6.92
N SER A 260 7.37 12.21 8.23
CA SER A 260 6.22 11.60 8.90
C SER A 260 4.97 12.49 8.80
N GLY A 261 5.14 13.80 8.99
CA GLY A 261 4.06 14.78 8.87
C GLY A 261 3.50 14.83 7.45
N VAL A 262 4.38 14.86 6.44
CA VAL A 262 3.96 14.80 5.03
C VAL A 262 3.27 13.48 4.70
N SER A 263 3.77 12.35 5.22
CA SER A 263 3.17 11.03 5.01
C SER A 263 1.75 10.96 5.57
N LEU A 264 1.53 11.45 6.79
CA LEU A 264 0.22 11.53 7.42
C LEU A 264 -0.71 12.45 6.64
N ALA A 265 -0.25 13.66 6.30
CA ALA A 265 -1.03 14.61 5.51
C ALA A 265 -1.41 14.02 4.14
N TYR A 266 -0.52 13.25 3.52
CA TYR A 266 -0.76 12.61 2.24
C TYR A 266 -1.85 11.52 2.36
N THR A 267 -1.75 10.63 3.34
CA THR A 267 -2.78 9.58 3.55
C THR A 267 -4.13 10.16 3.96
N GLU A 268 -4.14 11.20 4.78
CA GLU A 268 -5.37 11.89 5.20
C GLU A 268 -6.00 12.67 4.05
N ALA A 269 -5.21 13.35 3.23
CA ALA A 269 -5.72 14.08 2.08
C ALA A 269 -6.40 13.14 1.07
N ILE A 270 -5.83 11.97 0.81
CA ILE A 270 -6.44 10.95 -0.05
C ILE A 270 -7.79 10.49 0.53
N GLN A 271 -7.82 10.13 1.82
CA GLN A 271 -9.06 9.69 2.49
C GLN A 271 -10.12 10.79 2.51
N LEU A 272 -9.73 12.03 2.77
CA LEU A 272 -10.61 13.19 2.76
C LEU A 272 -11.18 13.43 1.37
N ALA A 273 -10.35 13.39 0.33
CA ALA A 273 -10.80 13.54 -1.05
C ALA A 273 -11.78 12.44 -1.45
N GLU A 274 -11.48 11.17 -1.16
CA GLU A 274 -12.41 10.05 -1.34
C GLU A 274 -13.73 10.28 -0.59
N GLY A 275 -13.68 10.76 0.65
CA GLY A 275 -14.85 11.11 1.45
C GLY A 275 -15.67 12.24 0.85
N CYS A 276 -15.03 13.27 0.28
CA CYS A 276 -15.68 14.37 -0.42
C CYS A 276 -16.44 13.88 -1.67
N PHE A 277 -15.78 13.10 -2.55
CA PHE A 277 -16.42 12.57 -3.75
C PHE A 277 -17.51 11.52 -3.45
N GLN A 278 -17.43 10.84 -2.31
CA GLN A 278 -18.48 9.96 -1.80
C GLN A 278 -19.62 10.72 -1.10
N GLY A 279 -19.51 12.04 -0.90
CA GLY A 279 -20.50 12.86 -0.20
C GLY A 279 -20.59 12.62 1.31
N LYS A 280 -19.58 11.97 1.91
CA LYS A 280 -19.50 11.71 3.36
C LYS A 280 -19.13 12.96 4.15
N VAL A 281 -18.52 13.94 3.50
CA VAL A 281 -18.13 15.22 4.12
C VAL A 281 -19.26 16.24 3.95
N ARG A 282 -19.76 16.78 5.06
CA ARG A 282 -20.93 17.69 5.11
C ARG A 282 -20.87 18.84 4.09
N GLY A 283 -19.70 19.48 3.92
CA GLY A 283 -19.52 20.59 2.98
C GLY A 283 -19.53 20.18 1.49
N PHE A 284 -19.23 18.93 1.18
CA PHE A 284 -19.14 18.40 -0.19
C PHE A 284 -20.20 17.34 -0.49
N ALA A 285 -21.28 17.29 0.30
CA ALA A 285 -22.37 16.33 0.09
C ALA A 285 -22.99 16.40 -1.31
N TRP A 286 -22.94 17.56 -1.97
CA TRP A 286 -23.39 17.75 -3.35
C TRP A 286 -22.60 16.89 -4.34
N LEU A 287 -21.30 16.66 -4.10
CA LEU A 287 -20.43 15.88 -4.97
C LEU A 287 -20.81 14.39 -4.98
N GLY A 288 -21.26 13.87 -3.82
CA GLY A 288 -21.79 12.51 -3.71
C GLY A 288 -23.16 12.31 -4.39
N ARG A 289 -23.89 13.39 -4.70
CA ARG A 289 -25.15 13.31 -5.47
C ARG A 289 -24.91 13.19 -6.97
N LEU A 290 -23.71 13.52 -7.46
CA LEU A 290 -23.39 13.39 -8.88
C LEU A 290 -23.22 11.92 -9.27
N PRO A 291 -23.62 11.53 -10.49
CA PRO A 291 -23.30 10.22 -11.06
C PRO A 291 -21.79 9.96 -11.02
N ARG A 292 -21.40 8.75 -10.58
CA ARG A 292 -20.00 8.29 -10.50
C ARG A 292 -19.16 8.53 -11.79
N PRO A 293 -19.71 8.40 -13.01
CA PRO A 293 -18.99 8.73 -14.25
C PRO A 293 -18.52 10.18 -14.36
N LEU A 294 -19.14 11.13 -13.64
CA LEU A 294 -18.76 12.55 -13.70
C LEU A 294 -17.59 12.89 -12.77
N HIS A 295 -17.33 12.08 -11.75
CA HIS A 295 -16.27 12.38 -10.77
C HIS A 295 -14.89 12.52 -11.43
N PRO A 296 -14.44 11.61 -12.32
CA PRO A 296 -13.12 11.72 -12.94
C PRO A 296 -12.97 12.95 -13.84
N ILE A 297 -14.07 13.46 -14.42
CA ILE A 297 -14.08 14.69 -15.21
C ILE A 297 -13.71 15.89 -14.34
N ILE A 298 -14.30 15.96 -13.13
CA ILE A 298 -14.01 17.02 -12.15
C ILE A 298 -12.56 16.91 -11.68
N GLY A 299 -12.09 15.70 -11.38
CA GLY A 299 -10.70 15.47 -11.00
C GLY A 299 -9.72 15.91 -12.08
N GLY A 300 -9.96 15.50 -13.32
CA GLY A 300 -9.19 15.92 -14.49
C GLY A 300 -9.20 17.44 -14.70
N ALA A 301 -10.36 18.09 -14.58
CA ALA A 301 -10.46 19.54 -14.69
C ALA A 301 -9.65 20.27 -13.62
N CYS A 302 -9.69 19.81 -12.35
CA CYS A 302 -8.87 20.38 -11.29
C CYS A 302 -7.37 20.27 -11.58
N VAL A 303 -6.90 19.07 -11.97
CA VAL A 303 -5.49 18.85 -12.33
C VAL A 303 -5.08 19.74 -13.51
N GLY A 304 -5.90 19.79 -14.56
CA GLY A 304 -5.66 20.60 -15.74
C GLY A 304 -5.57 22.10 -15.45
N LEU A 305 -6.49 22.63 -14.64
CA LEU A 305 -6.50 24.06 -14.27
C LEU A 305 -5.26 24.45 -13.47
N VAL A 306 -4.84 23.61 -12.53
CA VAL A 306 -3.63 23.85 -11.72
C VAL A 306 -2.37 23.74 -12.57
N ALA A 307 -2.34 22.80 -13.52
CA ALA A 307 -1.21 22.60 -14.42
C ALA A 307 -0.96 23.80 -15.37
N LEU A 308 -1.93 24.70 -15.57
CA LEU A 308 -1.72 25.96 -16.30
C LEU A 308 -0.67 26.87 -15.63
N GLN A 309 -0.60 26.84 -14.30
CA GLN A 309 0.36 27.65 -13.53
C GLN A 309 1.59 26.83 -13.12
N LEU A 310 1.40 25.55 -12.83
CA LEU A 310 2.43 24.64 -12.34
C LEU A 310 2.48 23.37 -13.21
N PRO A 311 3.02 23.42 -14.43
CA PRO A 311 3.08 22.24 -15.30
C PRO A 311 3.89 21.08 -14.68
N GLN A 312 4.79 21.37 -13.74
CA GLN A 312 5.66 20.37 -13.07
C GLN A 312 4.88 19.34 -12.24
N ILE A 313 3.61 19.60 -11.92
CA ILE A 313 2.75 18.67 -11.17
C ILE A 313 2.01 17.66 -12.06
N LEU A 314 2.04 17.86 -13.38
CA LEU A 314 1.33 17.02 -14.35
C LEU A 314 1.98 15.62 -14.44
N GLY A 315 1.14 14.60 -14.57
CA GLY A 315 1.60 13.21 -14.71
C GLY A 315 2.33 12.66 -13.48
N VAL A 316 3.24 11.72 -13.75
CA VAL A 316 3.99 10.97 -12.73
C VAL A 316 4.93 11.88 -11.93
N GLY A 317 5.58 12.83 -12.60
CA GLY A 317 6.50 13.80 -11.99
C GLY A 317 7.96 13.34 -11.88
N TYR A 318 8.36 12.25 -12.55
CA TYR A 318 9.73 11.76 -12.53
C TYR A 318 10.75 12.76 -13.08
N GLU A 319 10.40 13.53 -14.10
CA GLU A 319 11.26 14.59 -14.65
C GLU A 319 11.58 15.66 -13.60
N THR A 320 10.57 16.12 -12.87
CA THR A 320 10.74 17.11 -11.79
C THR A 320 11.57 16.54 -10.64
N VAL A 321 11.34 15.28 -10.26
CA VAL A 321 12.14 14.59 -9.25
C VAL A 321 13.59 14.46 -9.71
N GLN A 322 13.81 14.04 -10.96
CA GLN A 322 15.15 13.94 -11.53
C GLN A 322 15.86 15.29 -11.54
N ALA A 323 15.16 16.37 -11.90
CA ALA A 323 15.72 17.72 -11.84
C ALA A 323 16.13 18.12 -10.40
N MET A 324 15.32 17.80 -9.39
CA MET A 324 15.67 18.02 -7.97
C MET A 324 16.92 17.23 -7.56
N LEU A 325 17.06 16.00 -8.06
CA LEU A 325 18.20 15.12 -7.77
C LEU A 325 19.48 15.49 -8.54
N GLN A 326 19.34 16.13 -9.71
CA GLN A 326 20.45 16.62 -10.53
C GLN A 326 20.91 18.05 -10.16
N ASP A 327 20.52 18.53 -8.98
CA ASP A 327 20.92 19.84 -8.45
C ASP A 327 20.50 21.04 -9.33
N VAL A 328 19.41 20.86 -10.10
CA VAL A 328 18.77 21.97 -10.82
C VAL A 328 18.25 22.95 -9.77
N LYS A 329 18.58 24.23 -9.92
CA LYS A 329 18.24 25.26 -8.92
C LYS A 329 16.75 25.53 -8.90
N PHE A 330 16.06 24.97 -7.91
CA PHE A 330 14.70 25.35 -7.55
C PHE A 330 14.71 26.38 -6.42
N SER A 331 13.81 27.36 -6.48
CA SER A 331 13.61 28.28 -5.35
C SER A 331 12.86 27.58 -4.21
N LEU A 332 13.20 27.89 -2.96
CA LEU A 332 12.51 27.35 -1.77
C LEU A 332 10.97 27.53 -1.83
N PRO A 333 10.42 28.69 -2.22
CA PRO A 333 8.97 28.86 -2.32
C PRO A 333 8.33 27.92 -3.36
N LEU A 334 8.99 27.71 -4.51
CA LEU A 334 8.51 26.81 -5.55
C LEU A 334 8.46 25.37 -5.05
N LEU A 335 9.47 24.88 -4.34
CA LEU A 335 9.48 23.52 -3.80
C LEU A 335 8.35 23.30 -2.79
N LEU A 336 8.11 24.27 -1.90
CA LEU A 336 6.98 24.22 -0.98
C LEU A 336 5.65 24.25 -1.72
N GLN A 337 5.52 25.07 -2.76
CA GLN A 337 4.33 25.10 -3.61
C GLN A 337 4.10 23.75 -4.31
N LEU A 338 5.13 23.15 -4.89
CA LEU A 338 5.07 21.83 -5.52
C LEU A 338 4.67 20.74 -4.51
N LEU A 339 5.21 20.78 -3.29
CA LEU A 339 4.86 19.85 -2.21
C LEU A 339 3.35 19.90 -1.90
N PHE A 340 2.80 21.07 -1.58
CA PHE A 340 1.38 21.18 -1.21
C PHE A 340 0.43 20.94 -2.38
N VAL A 341 0.78 21.44 -3.57
CA VAL A 341 -0.06 21.30 -4.76
C VAL A 341 -0.07 19.86 -5.27
N LYS A 342 1.08 19.17 -5.32
CA LYS A 342 1.13 17.76 -5.73
C LYS A 342 0.35 16.88 -4.75
N LEU A 343 0.42 17.17 -3.45
CA LEU A 343 -0.34 16.47 -2.41
C LEU A 343 -1.85 16.59 -2.68
N ALA A 344 -2.34 17.82 -2.88
CA ALA A 344 -3.74 18.09 -3.17
C ALA A 344 -4.21 17.46 -4.50
N MET A 345 -3.43 17.60 -5.58
CA MET A 345 -3.81 17.09 -6.89
C MET A 345 -3.80 15.57 -6.96
N THR A 346 -2.89 14.91 -6.25
CA THR A 346 -2.89 13.45 -6.16
C THR A 346 -4.10 12.95 -5.38
N ALA A 347 -4.41 13.59 -4.24
CA ALA A 347 -5.59 13.28 -3.44
C ALA A 347 -6.89 13.46 -4.26
N ILE A 348 -7.04 14.59 -4.96
CA ILE A 348 -8.19 14.83 -5.85
C ILE A 348 -8.24 13.81 -6.98
N SER A 349 -7.09 13.45 -7.58
CA SER A 349 -7.05 12.46 -8.66
C SER A 349 -7.61 11.11 -8.19
N LEU A 350 -7.12 10.57 -7.06
CA LEU A 350 -7.61 9.31 -6.49
C LEU A 350 -9.07 9.43 -6.02
N GLY A 351 -9.39 10.48 -5.27
CA GLY A 351 -10.74 10.71 -4.73
C GLY A 351 -11.80 10.82 -5.83
N SER A 352 -11.46 11.45 -6.96
CA SER A 352 -12.33 11.58 -8.12
C SER A 352 -12.55 10.29 -8.90
N GLY A 353 -11.78 9.23 -8.59
CA GLY A 353 -11.86 7.95 -9.28
C GLY A 353 -11.04 7.89 -10.57
N LEU A 354 -10.05 8.76 -10.77
CA LEU A 354 -8.96 8.47 -11.71
C LEU A 354 -8.16 7.25 -11.20
N VAL A 355 -7.53 6.53 -12.11
CA VAL A 355 -6.89 5.24 -11.80
C VAL A 355 -5.37 5.39 -11.87
N GLY A 356 -4.67 4.92 -10.85
CA GLY A 356 -3.22 4.99 -10.74
C GLY A 356 -2.75 4.66 -9.32
N GLY A 357 -1.46 4.85 -9.08
CA GLY A 357 -0.78 4.52 -7.84
C GLY A 357 -0.29 5.73 -7.05
N ILE A 358 0.06 5.47 -5.79
CA ILE A 358 0.49 6.48 -4.82
C ILE A 358 2.00 6.58 -4.65
N PHE A 359 2.77 5.65 -5.22
CA PHE A 359 4.20 5.50 -4.98
C PHE A 359 5.00 6.66 -5.60
N ALA A 360 4.86 6.90 -6.91
CA ALA A 360 5.58 7.99 -7.56
C ALA A 360 5.24 9.38 -6.97
N PRO A 361 3.97 9.72 -6.70
CA PRO A 361 3.65 10.98 -6.02
C PRO A 361 4.23 11.06 -4.60
N ALA A 362 4.28 9.96 -3.83
CA ALA A 362 4.93 9.96 -2.51
C ALA A 362 6.43 10.27 -2.62
N MET A 363 7.13 9.69 -3.61
CA MET A 363 8.51 10.05 -3.89
C MET A 363 8.65 11.52 -4.30
N PHE A 364 7.76 12.04 -5.16
CA PHE A 364 7.76 13.46 -5.52
C PHE A 364 7.63 14.39 -4.31
N LEU A 365 6.70 14.08 -3.41
CA LEU A 365 6.50 14.84 -2.17
C LEU A 365 7.76 14.78 -1.30
N GLY A 366 8.34 13.60 -1.15
CA GLY A 366 9.59 13.41 -0.41
C GLY A 366 10.78 14.16 -1.02
N ALA A 367 10.93 14.14 -2.35
CA ALA A 367 11.98 14.88 -3.07
C ALA A 367 11.83 16.38 -2.87
N SER A 368 10.59 16.88 -2.97
CA SER A 368 10.27 18.30 -2.79
C SER A 368 10.55 18.76 -1.34
N LEU A 369 10.12 17.96 -0.36
CA LEU A 369 10.39 18.21 1.07
C LEU A 369 11.89 18.20 1.36
N GLY A 370 12.60 17.16 0.90
CA GLY A 370 14.02 17.01 1.13
C GLY A 370 14.84 18.11 0.47
N SER A 371 14.53 18.48 -0.77
CA SER A 371 15.16 19.61 -1.46
C SER A 371 14.93 20.93 -0.71
N ALA A 372 13.69 21.17 -0.25
CA ALA A 372 13.35 22.38 0.50
C ALA A 372 14.10 22.42 1.85
N TYR A 373 14.18 21.29 2.54
CA TYR A 373 14.92 21.16 3.78
C TYR A 373 16.42 21.38 3.60
N GLY A 374 17.02 20.78 2.57
CA GLY A 374 18.43 20.99 2.23
C GLY A 374 18.75 22.45 1.92
N LEU A 375 17.95 23.11 1.07
CA LEU A 375 18.11 24.54 0.78
C LEU A 375 17.96 25.42 2.03
N PHE A 376 17.02 25.07 2.92
CA PHE A 376 16.86 25.79 4.19
C PHE A 376 18.11 25.66 5.07
N LEU A 377 18.73 24.47 5.11
CA LEU A 377 19.98 24.27 5.84
C LEU A 377 21.17 25.01 5.22
N GLU A 378 21.25 25.09 3.90
CA GLU A 378 22.29 25.88 3.21
C GLU A 378 22.17 27.38 3.49
N MET A 379 20.95 27.90 3.67
CA MET A 379 20.74 29.31 4.05
C MET A 379 21.26 29.63 5.47
N LEU A 380 21.51 28.62 6.31
CA LEU A 380 22.08 28.81 7.65
C LEU A 380 23.62 28.85 7.56
N PRO A 381 24.28 29.99 7.85
CA PRO A 381 25.73 30.16 7.67
C PRO A 381 26.57 29.16 8.47
N ALA A 382 26.07 28.67 9.61
CA ALA A 382 26.75 27.68 10.44
C ALA A 382 26.75 26.27 9.85
N MET A 383 25.89 25.99 8.86
CA MET A 383 25.62 24.65 8.33
C MET A 383 26.07 24.47 6.88
N SER A 384 26.15 25.55 6.07
CA SER A 384 26.45 25.50 4.63
C SER A 384 27.68 24.64 4.26
N ASP A 385 28.79 24.72 5.00
CA ASP A 385 30.01 23.96 4.67
C ASP A 385 30.03 22.55 5.27
N ARG A 386 29.12 22.25 6.20
CA ARG A 386 29.11 21.00 7.00
C ARG A 386 28.07 20.00 6.53
N VAL A 387 27.27 20.40 5.55
CA VAL A 387 26.06 19.71 5.15
C VAL A 387 26.13 19.35 3.67
N ALA A 388 25.48 18.24 3.36
CA ALA A 388 25.14 17.73 2.05
C ALA A 388 24.42 18.76 1.16
N GLY A 389 24.58 18.65 -0.15
CA GLY A 389 23.74 19.42 -1.09
C GLY A 389 22.26 19.00 -1.02
N PRO A 390 21.32 19.82 -1.52
CA PRO A 390 19.88 19.59 -1.38
C PRO A 390 19.42 18.27 -2.02
N ALA A 391 20.09 17.83 -3.10
CA ALA A 391 19.82 16.56 -3.76
C ALA A 391 19.92 15.33 -2.83
N ALA A 392 20.84 15.35 -1.85
CA ALA A 392 20.99 14.24 -0.91
C ALA A 392 19.80 14.16 0.06
N TYR A 393 19.35 15.31 0.57
CA TYR A 393 18.13 15.39 1.36
C TYR A 393 16.90 15.02 0.56
N ALA A 394 16.83 15.40 -0.72
CA ALA A 394 15.76 15.00 -1.62
C ALA A 394 15.64 13.46 -1.71
N MET A 395 16.74 12.75 -1.92
CA MET A 395 16.73 11.27 -1.93
C MET A 395 16.25 10.64 -0.63
N VAL A 396 16.77 11.12 0.51
CA VAL A 396 16.36 10.62 1.82
C VAL A 396 14.88 10.93 2.07
N GLY A 397 14.42 12.12 1.69
CA GLY A 397 13.02 12.54 1.77
C GLY A 397 12.10 11.67 0.92
N MET A 398 12.49 11.32 -0.31
CA MET A 398 11.73 10.40 -1.17
C MET A 398 11.47 9.07 -0.46
N ALA A 399 12.51 8.46 0.11
CA ALA A 399 12.40 7.17 0.78
C ALA A 399 11.58 7.29 2.07
N ALA A 400 11.80 8.34 2.87
CA ALA A 400 11.12 8.54 4.15
C ALA A 400 9.62 8.79 4.02
N VAL A 401 9.19 9.57 3.01
CA VAL A 401 7.76 9.81 2.73
C VAL A 401 7.09 8.58 2.11
N LEU A 402 7.78 7.89 1.18
CA LEU A 402 7.28 6.64 0.61
C LEU A 402 7.10 5.57 1.69
N ALA A 403 8.11 5.37 2.54
CA ALA A 403 8.06 4.40 3.63
C ALA A 403 6.92 4.69 4.62
N GLY A 404 6.79 5.96 5.04
CA GLY A 404 5.75 6.38 5.99
C GLY A 404 4.34 6.20 5.43
N SER A 405 4.12 6.58 4.17
CA SER A 405 2.81 6.50 3.53
C SER A 405 2.42 5.08 3.11
N ALA A 406 3.35 4.29 2.57
CA ALA A 406 3.11 2.90 2.15
C ALA A 406 3.20 1.89 3.30
N ARG A 407 3.75 2.28 4.46
CA ARG A 407 4.08 1.40 5.60
C ARG A 407 4.95 0.21 5.20
N ALA A 408 5.97 0.49 4.39
CA ALA A 408 6.89 -0.50 3.83
C ALA A 408 8.34 0.02 3.87
N PRO A 409 8.95 0.16 5.07
CA PRO A 409 10.29 0.72 5.23
C PRO A 409 11.38 -0.02 4.44
N LEU A 410 11.44 -1.36 4.52
CA LEU A 410 12.51 -2.12 3.83
C LEU A 410 12.36 -1.99 2.31
N THR A 411 11.12 -2.07 1.82
CA THR A 411 10.82 -1.84 0.42
C THR A 411 11.30 -0.46 -0.05
N ALA A 412 10.98 0.61 0.70
CA ALA A 412 11.33 1.96 0.31
C ALA A 412 12.85 2.20 0.30
N ILE A 413 13.58 1.64 1.27
CA ILE A 413 15.05 1.72 1.34
C ILE A 413 15.68 1.05 0.12
N LEU A 414 15.29 -0.19 -0.16
CA LEU A 414 15.85 -0.98 -1.25
C LEU A 414 15.43 -0.44 -2.62
N LEU A 415 14.21 0.07 -2.74
CA LEU A 415 13.75 0.76 -3.94
C LEU A 415 14.60 2.00 -4.21
N MET A 416 14.87 2.83 -3.19
CA MET A 416 15.72 4.00 -3.38
C MET A 416 17.11 3.60 -3.87
N PHE A 417 17.69 2.56 -3.26
CA PHE A 417 18.98 2.02 -3.69
C PHE A 417 18.95 1.52 -5.14
N GLU A 418 17.94 0.78 -5.57
CA GLU A 418 17.88 0.26 -6.96
C GLU A 418 17.61 1.36 -8.00
N LEU A 419 16.77 2.35 -7.65
CA LEU A 419 16.45 3.48 -8.54
C LEU A 419 17.60 4.47 -8.72
N THR A 420 18.55 4.50 -7.78
CA THR A 420 19.70 5.44 -7.79
C THR A 420 21.06 4.77 -7.99
N ARG A 421 21.20 3.51 -7.58
CA ARG A 421 22.44 2.72 -7.51
C ARG A 421 23.53 3.33 -6.64
N ASP A 422 23.16 4.17 -5.66
CA ASP A 422 24.10 4.76 -4.72
C ASP A 422 23.86 4.24 -3.30
N TYR A 423 24.87 3.59 -2.72
CA TYR A 423 24.83 3.03 -1.37
C TYR A 423 25.32 4.00 -0.29
N ARG A 424 25.95 5.12 -0.66
CA ARG A 424 26.68 5.99 0.28
C ARG A 424 25.76 6.67 1.29
N ILE A 425 24.50 6.91 0.91
CA ILE A 425 23.47 7.54 1.75
C ILE A 425 22.58 6.56 2.51
N VAL A 426 22.86 5.25 2.44
CA VAL A 426 21.96 4.24 3.04
C VAL A 426 21.81 4.42 4.54
N LEU A 427 22.89 4.72 5.28
CA LEU A 427 22.81 4.85 6.73
C LEU A 427 21.90 6.03 7.16
N PRO A 428 22.08 7.26 6.66
CA PRO A 428 21.14 8.34 6.96
C PRO A 428 19.72 8.09 6.47
N LEU A 429 19.58 7.44 5.30
CA LEU A 429 18.30 7.07 4.74
C LEU A 429 17.53 6.12 5.67
N MET A 430 18.19 5.08 6.18
CA MET A 430 17.59 4.12 7.13
C MET A 430 17.12 4.81 8.41
N ALA A 431 17.92 5.74 8.95
CA ALA A 431 17.56 6.49 10.16
C ALA A 431 16.31 7.36 9.94
N ALA A 432 16.26 8.11 8.83
CA ALA A 432 15.11 8.95 8.49
C ALA A 432 13.85 8.12 8.21
N VAL A 433 13.98 7.03 7.46
CA VAL A 433 12.89 6.09 7.15
C VAL A 433 12.34 5.45 8.42
N GLY A 434 13.22 4.93 9.29
CA GLY A 434 12.81 4.28 10.53
C GLY A 434 12.03 5.24 11.45
N LEU A 435 12.53 6.47 11.61
CA LEU A 435 11.84 7.48 12.41
C LEU A 435 10.50 7.92 11.78
N SER A 436 10.46 8.12 10.46
CA SER A 436 9.23 8.48 9.74
C SER A 436 8.13 7.45 9.96
N VAL A 437 8.44 6.17 9.72
CA VAL A 437 7.48 5.07 9.87
C VAL A 437 7.04 4.90 11.33
N TRP A 438 7.98 4.95 12.28
CA TRP A 438 7.66 4.83 13.69
C TRP A 438 6.66 5.91 14.16
N LEU A 439 6.89 7.17 13.78
CA LEU A 439 5.99 8.28 14.11
C LEU A 439 4.61 8.13 13.47
N VAL A 440 4.56 7.76 12.19
CA VAL A 440 3.29 7.50 11.48
C VAL A 440 2.50 6.39 12.21
N GLU A 441 3.17 5.34 12.67
CA GLU A 441 2.52 4.25 13.38
C GLU A 441 2.02 4.68 14.78
N CYS A 442 2.80 5.45 15.52
CA CYS A 442 2.37 6.00 16.81
C CYS A 442 1.10 6.85 16.69
N VAL A 443 1.00 7.71 15.67
CA VAL A 443 -0.18 8.56 15.45
C VAL A 443 -1.40 7.71 15.08
N ASN A 444 -1.23 6.76 14.16
CA ASN A 444 -2.32 5.91 13.70
C ASN A 444 -2.86 4.96 14.79
N ARG A 445 -1.99 4.44 15.67
CA ARG A 445 -2.41 3.66 16.84
C ARG A 445 -3.31 4.47 17.77
N ARG A 446 -2.94 5.72 18.07
CA ARG A 446 -3.75 6.62 18.91
C ARG A 446 -5.11 6.92 18.30
N SER A 447 -5.17 7.22 17.00
CA SER A 447 -6.44 7.47 16.30
C SER A 447 -7.38 6.27 16.39
N THR A 448 -6.84 5.06 16.20
CA THR A 448 -7.61 3.82 16.29
C THR A 448 -8.12 3.60 17.71
N ALA A 449 -7.26 3.71 18.73
CA ALA A 449 -7.65 3.55 20.13
C ALA A 449 -8.72 4.57 20.55
N HIS A 450 -8.59 5.83 20.13
CA HIS A 450 -9.58 6.86 20.42
C HIS A 450 -10.95 6.56 19.80
N SER A 451 -10.97 6.10 18.54
CA SER A 451 -12.23 5.72 17.86
C SER A 451 -12.94 4.54 18.54
N LEU A 452 -12.18 3.58 19.08
CA LEU A 452 -12.72 2.44 19.82
C LEU A 452 -13.31 2.88 21.17
N ASN A 453 -12.62 3.78 21.88
CA ASN A 453 -13.14 4.35 23.14
C ASN A 453 -14.45 5.14 22.91
N LEU A 454 -14.54 5.91 21.83
CA LEU A 454 -15.77 6.65 21.48
C LEU A 454 -16.93 5.72 21.10
N GLN A 455 -16.65 4.63 20.38
CA GLN A 455 -17.66 3.59 20.11
C GLN A 455 -18.15 2.92 21.39
N GLN A 456 -17.25 2.64 22.35
CA GLN A 456 -17.62 2.10 23.66
C GLN A 456 -18.45 3.10 24.49
N MET A 457 -18.29 4.41 24.27
CA MET A 457 -19.10 5.47 24.86
C MET A 457 -20.42 5.74 24.10
N GLY A 458 -20.78 4.90 23.12
CA GLY A 458 -22.03 5.01 22.37
C GLY A 458 -22.04 6.12 21.31
N VAL A 459 -20.88 6.67 20.95
CA VAL A 459 -20.75 7.65 19.86
C VAL A 459 -20.42 6.90 18.57
N ASP A 460 -21.33 6.91 17.60
CA ASP A 460 -21.15 6.28 16.30
C ASP A 460 -20.02 6.96 15.50
N VAL A 461 -18.81 6.38 15.59
CA VAL A 461 -17.67 6.73 14.74
C VAL A 461 -17.58 5.69 13.62
N ALA A 462 -17.69 6.14 12.37
CA ALA A 462 -17.54 5.31 11.18
C ALA A 462 -16.07 4.87 11.03
N VAL A 463 -15.69 3.76 11.67
CA VAL A 463 -14.36 3.18 11.54
C VAL A 463 -14.27 2.42 10.23
N ASN A 464 -13.42 2.90 9.32
CA ASN A 464 -13.17 2.28 8.02
C ASN A 464 -11.73 1.76 7.95
N THR A 465 -11.32 0.95 8.92
CA THR A 465 -10.02 0.25 8.90
C THR A 465 -10.25 -1.23 8.55
N PRO A 466 -9.68 -1.75 7.45
CA PRO A 466 -9.78 -3.16 7.15
C PRO A 466 -8.84 -3.92 8.11
N ILE A 467 -9.40 -4.87 8.86
CA ILE A 467 -8.87 -6.18 9.37
C ILE A 467 -7.46 -6.22 10.04
N LYS A 468 -6.44 -5.49 9.56
CA LYS A 468 -5.07 -5.44 10.07
C LYS A 468 -4.95 -5.03 11.54
N ALA A 469 -5.83 -4.14 12.03
CA ALA A 469 -5.77 -3.70 13.42
C ALA A 469 -6.17 -4.79 14.43
N ARG A 470 -7.06 -5.72 14.01
CA ARG A 470 -7.52 -6.81 14.89
C ARG A 470 -6.50 -7.96 14.94
N GLU A 471 -5.89 -8.26 13.79
CA GLU A 471 -4.78 -9.23 13.71
C GLU A 471 -3.54 -8.72 14.45
N GLN A 472 -3.18 -7.43 14.35
CA GLN A 472 -2.06 -6.85 15.11
C GLN A 472 -2.29 -6.70 16.61
N LEU A 473 -3.52 -6.77 17.12
CA LEU A 473 -3.73 -6.82 18.58
C LEU A 473 -3.56 -8.24 19.09
N GLN A 474 -4.09 -9.21 18.33
CA GLN A 474 -4.05 -10.63 18.69
C GLN A 474 -2.63 -11.23 18.57
N ASP A 475 -1.83 -10.79 17.58
CA ASP A 475 -0.43 -11.22 17.41
C ASP A 475 0.48 -10.80 18.58
N TRP A 476 0.12 -9.74 19.32
CA TRP A 476 0.92 -9.22 20.43
C TRP A 476 0.46 -9.74 21.78
N GLU A 477 -0.82 -10.11 21.92
CA GLU A 477 -1.33 -10.87 23.07
C GLU A 477 -0.65 -12.25 23.16
N ASP A 478 -0.43 -12.91 22.02
CA ASP A 478 0.28 -14.20 21.94
C ASP A 478 1.80 -14.08 22.22
N VAL A 479 2.41 -12.92 21.93
CA VAL A 479 3.87 -12.71 22.08
C VAL A 479 4.27 -12.18 23.46
N LEU A 480 3.46 -11.33 24.09
CA LEU A 480 3.81 -10.67 25.37
C LEU A 480 3.19 -11.33 26.61
N GLY A 481 2.21 -12.22 26.44
CA GLY A 481 1.50 -12.85 27.55
C GLY A 481 0.59 -11.87 28.31
N ASP A 482 -0.57 -12.38 28.71
CA ASP A 482 -1.71 -11.62 29.27
C ASP A 482 -1.33 -10.67 30.42
N ARG A 483 -0.32 -11.02 31.22
CA ARG A 483 0.11 -10.24 32.39
C ARG A 483 0.90 -8.98 32.06
N ILE A 484 1.74 -8.98 31.02
CA ILE A 484 2.58 -7.82 30.65
C ILE A 484 1.74 -6.78 29.91
N VAL A 485 0.79 -7.24 29.08
CA VAL A 485 -0.18 -6.36 28.41
C VAL A 485 -1.08 -5.66 29.44
N THR A 486 -1.54 -6.39 30.47
CA THR A 486 -2.35 -5.81 31.54
C THR A 486 -1.57 -4.80 32.40
N GLU A 487 -0.28 -5.04 32.70
CA GLU A 487 0.57 -4.07 33.43
C GLU A 487 0.96 -2.84 32.59
N LEU A 488 1.17 -2.98 31.28
CA LEU A 488 1.45 -1.85 30.39
C LEU A 488 0.22 -0.95 30.18
N ILE A 489 -0.99 -1.55 30.18
CA ILE A 489 -2.25 -0.81 30.10
C ILE A 489 -2.54 -0.08 31.41
N SER A 490 -2.22 -0.67 32.57
CA SER A 490 -2.43 -0.01 33.87
C SER A 490 -1.44 1.13 34.13
N CYS A 491 -0.23 1.09 33.55
CA CYS A 491 0.75 2.18 33.63
C CYS A 491 0.40 3.43 32.79
N GLN A 492 -0.68 3.42 31.99
CA GLN A 492 -1.07 4.54 31.11
C GLN A 492 -2.34 5.26 31.54
N LEU A 493 -2.93 4.89 32.68
CA LEU A 493 -4.00 5.66 33.32
C LEU A 493 -3.38 6.71 34.24
N PRO A 494 -3.75 7.99 34.13
CA PRO A 494 -3.35 8.96 35.15
C PRO A 494 -4.06 8.62 36.46
N THR A 495 -3.28 8.30 37.48
CA THR A 495 -3.71 8.32 38.87
C THR A 495 -3.96 9.78 39.25
N GLU A 496 -5.22 10.17 39.43
CA GLU A 496 -5.54 11.41 40.14
C GLU A 496 -5.04 11.28 41.59
N GLY A 497 -4.12 12.16 41.96
CA GLY A 497 -3.59 12.28 43.32
C GLY A 497 -4.50 13.11 44.21
N GLU A 498 -4.60 12.65 45.46
CA GLU A 498 -5.34 13.18 46.61
C GLU A 498 -5.14 14.69 46.88
N HIS A 499 -6.21 15.37 47.30
CA HIS A 499 -6.20 16.22 48.52
C HIS A 499 -7.61 16.55 49.06
N SER A 500 -7.80 16.18 50.34
CA SER A 500 -8.52 16.84 51.44
C SER A 500 -10.03 17.13 51.39
N ASP A 501 -10.71 16.46 52.34
CA ASP A 501 -11.68 16.94 53.34
C ASP A 501 -13.17 17.20 52.97
N ASP A 502 -13.99 16.65 53.88
CA ASP A 502 -15.41 16.86 54.23
C ASP A 502 -16.55 16.08 53.50
N GLU A 503 -17.19 15.22 54.30
CA GLU A 503 -18.47 14.52 54.18
C GLU A 503 -19.70 15.47 54.04
N PRO A 504 -20.95 14.98 53.90
CA PRO A 504 -21.53 14.01 52.97
C PRO A 504 -22.75 14.64 52.24
N VAL A 505 -23.49 13.91 51.39
CA VAL A 505 -24.99 13.92 51.30
C VAL A 505 -25.49 13.07 50.12
N LEU A 506 -26.15 11.97 50.50
CA LEU A 506 -27.33 11.31 49.92
C LEU A 506 -27.97 11.94 48.67
N ALA A 507 -28.27 11.12 47.65
CA ALA A 507 -29.62 10.54 47.47
C ALA A 507 -29.84 9.85 46.10
N SER A 508 -30.38 8.63 46.20
CA SER A 508 -31.37 8.00 45.32
C SER A 508 -31.10 7.80 43.82
N ALA A 509 -30.96 6.54 43.42
CA ALA A 509 -31.91 5.91 42.50
C ALA A 509 -31.75 4.38 42.52
N ASN A 510 -32.65 3.71 43.24
CA ASN A 510 -32.91 2.29 43.10
C ASN A 510 -33.65 2.03 41.78
N ALA A 511 -33.19 1.06 40.99
CA ALA A 511 -34.05 0.32 40.07
C ALA A 511 -33.53 -1.12 39.90
N HIS A 512 -34.34 -2.03 40.43
CA HIS A 512 -34.30 -3.49 40.42
C HIS A 512 -33.73 -4.20 39.18
N LEU A 513 -32.80 -5.13 39.42
CA LEU A 513 -32.52 -6.33 38.63
C LEU A 513 -33.36 -7.51 39.15
N PRO A 514 -33.72 -8.48 38.30
CA PRO A 514 -33.87 -9.85 38.74
C PRO A 514 -33.04 -10.79 37.85
N GLU A 515 -32.02 -11.46 38.41
CA GLU A 515 -31.51 -12.68 37.79
C GLU A 515 -31.21 -13.75 38.83
N ASN A 516 -31.72 -14.93 38.52
CA ASN A 516 -31.78 -16.12 39.35
C ASN A 516 -31.30 -17.26 38.45
N VAL A 517 -30.01 -17.62 38.50
CA VAL A 517 -29.51 -18.89 37.95
C VAL A 517 -28.35 -19.42 38.81
N LYS A 518 -28.48 -20.69 39.19
CA LYS A 518 -27.67 -21.49 40.12
C LYS A 518 -26.23 -21.78 39.63
N PRO A 519 -25.30 -22.07 40.57
CA PRO A 519 -23.93 -22.53 40.27
C PRO A 519 -23.81 -24.06 40.09
N LEU A 520 -22.82 -24.50 39.31
CA LEU A 520 -22.36 -25.89 39.21
C LEU A 520 -21.08 -26.09 40.06
N PRO A 521 -20.79 -27.32 40.55
CA PRO A 521 -20.04 -27.52 41.78
C PRO A 521 -18.54 -27.85 41.62
N GLU A 522 -17.82 -27.60 42.71
CA GLU A 522 -16.42 -27.88 42.99
C GLU A 522 -16.06 -29.38 42.92
N THR A 523 -14.83 -29.67 42.47
CA THR A 523 -14.09 -30.88 42.87
C THR A 523 -12.79 -30.48 43.58
N LYS A 524 -12.68 -30.88 44.86
CA LYS A 524 -11.52 -30.75 45.75
C LYS A 524 -10.67 -32.03 45.79
N SER A 525 -9.44 -31.85 46.30
CA SER A 525 -8.54 -32.84 46.96
C SER A 525 -7.39 -33.35 46.07
N ALA A 526 -6.10 -33.38 46.46
CA ALA A 526 -5.45 -33.34 47.78
C ALA A 526 -3.96 -32.90 47.74
N VAL A 527 -3.49 -32.42 48.90
CA VAL A 527 -2.13 -32.16 49.44
C VAL A 527 -1.20 -33.39 49.31
N GLY A 528 0.06 -33.36 48.81
CA GLY A 528 1.35 -32.85 49.37
C GLY A 528 2.21 -34.02 49.97
N PRO A 529 3.49 -33.88 50.38
CA PRO A 529 4.71 -33.21 49.85
C PRO A 529 5.95 -34.15 49.74
N ARG A 530 7.10 -33.72 49.17
CA ARG A 530 8.49 -33.87 49.74
C ARG A 530 9.67 -33.63 48.75
N SER A 531 10.65 -32.88 49.28
CA SER A 531 12.13 -32.95 49.14
C SER A 531 12.85 -32.72 47.80
N ASN A 532 13.51 -31.55 47.70
CA ASN A 532 14.85 -31.33 47.12
C ASN A 532 15.93 -32.02 48.01
N PRO A 533 17.20 -32.30 47.57
CA PRO A 533 18.09 -31.30 46.95
C PRO A 533 19.27 -31.79 46.02
N VAL A 534 20.01 -30.79 45.48
CA VAL A 534 21.42 -30.75 45.03
C VAL A 534 21.80 -31.30 43.63
N GLY A 535 22.54 -30.47 42.86
CA GLY A 535 23.72 -30.96 42.09
C GLY A 535 24.00 -30.37 40.70
N SER A 536 24.57 -29.16 40.65
CA SER A 536 25.72 -28.69 39.82
C SER A 536 26.09 -29.26 38.43
N SER A 537 26.58 -28.32 37.58
CA SER A 537 27.61 -28.46 36.51
C SER A 537 27.13 -29.09 35.18
N GLN A 538 27.66 -28.82 33.98
CA GLN A 538 28.44 -27.78 33.29
C GLN A 538 28.61 -28.31 31.85
N ASN A 539 28.75 -27.42 30.86
CA ASN A 539 29.46 -27.61 29.57
C ASN A 539 29.02 -28.74 28.61
N GLN A 540 28.50 -28.34 27.44
CA GLN A 540 29.31 -28.23 26.21
C GLN A 540 28.74 -27.14 25.30
#